data_AF-E3RNR8-F1
#
_entry.id   AF-E3RNR8-F1
#
_cell.length_a   1.000
_cell.length_b   1.000
_cell.length_c   1.000
_cell.angle_alpha   90.00
_cell.angle_beta   90.00
_cell.angle_gamma   90.00
#
_symmetry.space_group_name_H-M   'P 1'
#
loop_
_entity.id
_entity.type
_entity.pdbx_description
1 polymer ?
#
loop_
_entity_poly.entity_id
_entity_poly.type
_entity_poly.pdbx_seq_one_letter_code
_entity_poly.pdbx_strand_id
1 'polypeptide(L)'
;MSTIARNPKKMLSKQTGVDGKARTKKQSAADGWHHDIGFENNTSDYTSLIMRVVPEYGGDTVFASAYEVYDRLSAPYQKFLEGLTCTFRPVGFEEDPEVAHLYAIPRGSPLNIGPSLTAIHPMLRTNPTTGWRTVFGVGHHAQRVNELTDPESQKLLKWLSDLITENHDLQLRMKWGTNDLA
;
A
#
# COMPACT_ATOMS: atom_id res chain seq x y z
N MET A 1 2.42 -4.83 1.65
CA MET A 1 3.74 -4.93 1.03
C MET A 1 4.59 -3.73 1.44
N SER A 2 5.73 -3.93 2.10
CA SER A 2 6.77 -2.88 2.23
C SER A 2 8.10 -3.49 1.84
N THR A 3 8.95 -2.75 1.13
CA THR A 3 10.26 -3.25 0.71
C THR A 3 11.31 -2.35 1.33
N ILE A 4 12.14 -2.89 2.23
CA ILE A 4 13.24 -2.14 2.82
C ILE A 4 14.51 -2.45 2.02
N ALA A 5 14.81 -1.61 1.02
CA ALA A 5 16.12 -1.61 0.37
C ALA A 5 17.09 -0.69 1.13
N ARG A 6 17.87 -1.24 2.07
CA ARG A 6 18.79 -0.48 2.94
C ARG A 6 20.14 -0.15 2.27
N ASN A 7 20.14 0.30 1.01
CA ASN A 7 21.36 0.83 0.37
C ASN A 7 21.07 2.05 -0.54
N PRO A 8 21.31 3.29 -0.08
CA PRO A 8 21.10 4.49 -0.89
C PRO A 8 22.04 4.60 -2.10
N LYS A 9 23.07 3.74 -2.22
CA LYS A 9 24.01 3.72 -3.35
C LYS A 9 23.77 2.56 -4.35
N LYS A 10 22.82 1.65 -4.08
CA LYS A 10 22.45 0.57 -5.01
C LYS A 10 20.93 0.51 -5.19
N MET A 11 20.40 1.46 -5.96
CA MET A 11 19.03 1.37 -6.46
C MET A 11 18.95 0.26 -7.51
N LEU A 12 18.18 -0.79 -7.25
CA LEU A 12 18.01 -1.97 -8.11
C LEU A 12 16.71 -1.96 -8.92
N SER A 13 16.28 -0.79 -9.40
CA SER A 13 15.52 -0.80 -10.65
C SER A 13 15.90 0.42 -11.48
N LYS A 14 16.68 0.18 -12.55
CA LYS A 14 16.61 1.04 -13.73
C LYS A 14 15.36 0.60 -14.47
N GLN A 15 14.23 1.26 -14.22
CA GLN A 15 13.12 1.17 -15.16
C GLN A 15 13.50 1.99 -16.39
N THR A 16 13.78 1.31 -17.49
CA THR A 16 13.78 1.94 -18.81
C THR A 16 12.34 2.29 -19.13
N GLY A 17 12.05 3.56 -19.35
CA GLY A 17 10.77 3.95 -19.93
C GLY A 17 10.58 3.32 -21.31
N VAL A 18 9.36 3.33 -21.82
CA VAL A 18 9.04 2.88 -23.20
C VAL A 18 9.86 3.66 -24.26
N ASP A 19 10.41 4.82 -23.87
CA ASP A 19 11.32 5.68 -24.62
C ASP A 19 12.81 5.27 -24.54
N GLY A 20 13.15 4.17 -23.86
CA GLY A 20 14.52 3.69 -23.67
C GLY A 20 15.37 4.56 -22.73
N LYS A 21 14.80 5.60 -22.12
CA LYS A 21 15.54 6.49 -21.22
C LYS A 21 15.57 5.91 -19.81
N ALA A 22 16.77 5.85 -19.24
CA ALA A 22 16.96 5.46 -17.85
C ALA A 22 16.42 6.59 -16.94
N ARG A 23 15.33 6.33 -16.24
CA ARG A 23 14.84 7.24 -15.19
C ARG A 23 15.37 6.76 -13.85
N THR A 24 16.19 7.58 -13.20
CA THR A 24 16.54 7.43 -11.79
C THR A 24 15.38 7.95 -10.95
N LYS A 25 14.40 7.09 -10.65
CA LYS A 25 13.43 7.41 -9.59
C LYS A 25 14.17 7.40 -8.25
N LYS A 26 14.28 8.57 -7.61
CA LYS A 26 14.85 8.74 -6.26
C LYS A 26 14.04 8.05 -5.15
N GLN A 27 12.80 7.66 -5.47
CA GLN A 27 11.89 6.97 -4.56
C GLN A 27 11.51 5.67 -5.25
N SER A 28 11.91 4.55 -4.67
CA SER A 28 11.32 3.29 -5.09
C SER A 28 9.85 3.37 -4.67
N ALA A 29 8.91 2.98 -5.54
CA ALA A 29 7.50 2.89 -5.16
C ALA A 29 7.25 1.92 -3.98
N ALA A 30 8.32 1.24 -3.52
CA ALA A 30 8.32 0.26 -2.47
C ALA A 30 8.79 0.80 -1.10
N ASP A 31 9.17 2.08 -1.01
CA ASP A 31 9.84 2.66 0.19
C ASP A 31 8.89 2.92 1.38
N GLY A 32 7.58 2.74 1.21
CA GLY A 32 6.58 2.91 2.28
C GLY A 32 5.72 1.66 2.48
N TRP A 33 5.22 1.46 3.69
CA TRP A 33 4.18 0.46 3.97
C TRP A 33 2.92 0.78 3.17
N HIS A 34 2.42 -0.21 2.45
CA HIS A 34 1.16 -0.13 1.71
C HIS A 34 0.53 -1.49 1.54
N HIS A 35 -0.68 -1.52 1.03
CA HIS A 35 -1.22 -2.60 0.25
C HIS A 35 -1.46 -2.08 -1.18
N ASP A 36 -1.45 -2.97 -2.15
CA ASP A 36 -1.44 -2.57 -3.55
C ASP A 36 -2.79 -1.98 -3.95
N ILE A 37 -2.74 -0.97 -4.82
CA ILE A 37 -3.88 -0.36 -5.53
C ILE A 37 -5.06 0.05 -4.63
N GLY A 38 -4.80 0.43 -3.38
CA GLY A 38 -5.82 0.94 -2.46
C GLY A 38 -6.54 2.21 -2.95
N PHE A 39 -5.95 2.92 -3.89
CA PHE A 39 -6.50 4.12 -4.53
C PHE A 39 -7.49 3.85 -5.67
N GLU A 40 -7.78 2.58 -5.96
CA GLU A 40 -8.84 2.18 -6.89
C GLU A 40 -10.11 1.78 -6.14
N ASN A 41 -11.29 1.96 -6.75
CA ASN A 41 -12.56 1.53 -6.16
C ASN A 41 -12.65 0.01 -6.04
N ASN A 42 -12.18 -0.71 -7.05
CA ASN A 42 -12.06 -2.17 -7.03
C ASN A 42 -10.60 -2.52 -6.78
N THR A 43 -10.29 -2.78 -5.52
CA THR A 43 -8.93 -3.08 -5.06
C THR A 43 -8.50 -4.49 -5.48
N SER A 44 -7.21 -4.81 -5.33
CA SER A 44 -6.71 -6.17 -5.56
C SER A 44 -7.10 -7.07 -4.39
N ASP A 45 -7.48 -8.30 -4.70
CA ASP A 45 -7.69 -9.34 -3.68
C ASP A 45 -6.38 -10.07 -3.36
N TYR A 46 -5.53 -10.23 -4.38
CA TYR A 46 -4.26 -10.94 -4.30
C TYR A 46 -3.21 -10.24 -5.18
N THR A 47 -1.96 -10.29 -4.74
CA THR A 47 -0.78 -9.92 -5.54
C THR A 47 0.10 -11.14 -5.65
N SER A 48 0.68 -11.36 -6.83
CA SER A 48 1.72 -12.37 -7.03
C SER A 48 3.00 -11.74 -7.56
N LEU A 49 4.13 -12.15 -7.00
CA LEU A 49 5.45 -11.66 -7.35
C LEU A 49 6.40 -12.84 -7.61
N ILE A 50 6.97 -12.88 -8.82
CA ILE A 50 8.01 -13.84 -9.19
C ILE A 50 9.39 -13.17 -9.29
N MET A 51 10.37 -13.75 -8.61
CA MET A 51 11.73 -13.22 -8.58
C MET A 51 12.58 -13.80 -9.70
N ARG A 52 12.70 -13.07 -10.81
CA ARG A 52 13.54 -13.48 -11.96
C ARG A 52 15.02 -13.23 -11.75
N VAL A 53 15.35 -12.13 -11.09
CA VAL A 53 16.72 -11.74 -10.77
C VAL A 53 16.73 -11.29 -9.32
N VAL A 54 17.58 -11.93 -8.50
CA VAL A 54 17.73 -11.59 -7.08
C VAL A 54 19.13 -11.02 -6.88
N PRO A 55 19.28 -9.88 -6.20
CA PRO A 55 20.59 -9.34 -5.87
C PRO A 55 21.32 -10.21 -4.85
N GLU A 56 22.65 -10.17 -4.88
CA GLU A 56 23.49 -10.93 -3.93
C GLU A 56 23.21 -10.57 -2.46
N TYR A 57 22.85 -9.31 -2.20
CA TYR A 57 22.49 -8.81 -0.87
C TYR A 57 21.31 -7.84 -0.94
N GLY A 58 20.42 -7.92 0.05
CA GLY A 58 19.22 -7.09 0.13
C GLY A 58 18.13 -7.53 -0.86
N GLY A 59 17.14 -6.67 -1.08
CA GLY A 59 16.02 -6.96 -1.99
C GLY A 59 14.87 -7.75 -1.36
N ASP A 60 14.95 -8.06 -0.07
CA ASP A 60 13.89 -8.71 0.69
C ASP A 60 12.61 -7.89 0.72
N THR A 61 11.47 -8.58 0.79
CA THR A 61 10.16 -7.95 0.99
C THR A 61 9.70 -8.19 2.42
N VAL A 62 9.20 -7.16 3.08
CA VAL A 62 8.60 -7.27 4.41
C VAL A 62 7.08 -7.16 4.29
N PHE A 63 6.40 -8.09 4.94
CA PHE A 63 4.96 -8.17 5.05
C PHE A 63 4.55 -7.90 6.50
N ALA A 64 3.33 -7.43 6.69
CA ALA A 64 2.73 -7.20 7.99
C ALA A 64 1.29 -7.72 7.97
N SER A 65 0.86 -8.36 9.06
CA SER A 65 -0.52 -8.82 9.21
C SER A 65 -1.41 -7.67 9.66
N ALA A 66 -2.30 -7.20 8.79
CA ALA A 66 -3.28 -6.18 9.14
C ALA A 66 -4.46 -6.72 9.99
N TYR A 67 -4.62 -8.06 10.05
CA TYR A 67 -5.48 -8.72 11.03
C TYR A 67 -4.90 -8.57 12.45
N GLU A 68 -3.60 -8.82 12.60
CA GLU A 68 -2.92 -8.67 13.91
C GLU A 68 -2.94 -7.22 14.40
N VAL A 69 -2.87 -6.24 13.49
CA VAL A 69 -3.09 -4.84 13.84
C VAL A 69 -4.49 -4.62 14.42
N TYR A 70 -5.53 -5.23 13.86
CA TYR A 70 -6.90 -5.14 14.36
C TYR A 70 -7.06 -5.81 15.74
N ASP A 71 -6.47 -6.99 15.92
CA ASP A 71 -6.58 -7.77 17.16
C ASP A 71 -5.89 -7.08 18.36
N ARG A 72 -4.90 -6.21 18.10
CA ARG A 72 -4.28 -5.35 19.12
C ARG A 72 -5.12 -4.17 19.56
N LEU A 73 -6.11 -3.77 18.77
CA LEU A 73 -6.97 -2.66 19.13
C LEU A 73 -7.91 -3.08 20.25
N SER A 74 -8.03 -2.25 21.28
CA SER A 74 -9.07 -2.46 22.28
C SER A 74 -10.46 -2.36 21.65
N ALA A 75 -11.44 -3.07 22.20
CA ALA A 75 -12.81 -3.06 21.68
C ALA A 75 -13.42 -1.66 21.49
N PRO A 76 -13.18 -0.65 22.37
CA PRO A 76 -13.62 0.72 22.12
C PRO A 76 -13.01 1.34 20.86
N TYR A 77 -11.72 1.10 20.59
CA TYR A 77 -11.06 1.58 19.38
C TYR A 77 -11.55 0.84 18.14
N GLN A 78 -11.79 -0.47 18.22
CA GLN A 78 -12.41 -1.22 17.12
C GLN A 78 -13.76 -0.61 16.76
N LYS A 79 -14.63 -0.37 17.76
CA LYS A 79 -15.94 0.27 17.56
C LYS A 79 -15.83 1.70 17.01
N PHE A 80 -14.84 2.46 17.47
CA PHE A 80 -14.56 3.79 16.95
C PHE A 80 -14.22 3.75 15.45
N LEU A 81 -13.43 2.78 15.00
CA LEU A 81 -13.02 2.65 13.60
C LEU A 81 -14.11 2.07 12.68
N GLU A 82 -15.09 1.32 13.19
CA GLU A 82 -16.16 0.69 12.39
C GLU A 82 -16.96 1.68 11.52
N GLY A 83 -17.16 2.90 12.01
CA GLY A 83 -17.92 3.93 11.31
C GLY A 83 -17.08 4.86 10.43
N LEU A 84 -15.77 4.68 10.38
CA LEU A 84 -14.86 5.60 9.70
C LEU A 84 -14.53 5.12 8.30
N THR A 85 -14.30 6.08 7.40
CA THR A 85 -13.81 5.84 6.04
C THR A 85 -12.50 6.57 5.82
N CYS A 86 -11.71 6.08 4.88
CA CYS A 86 -10.42 6.64 4.51
C CYS A 86 -10.34 6.88 3.01
N THR A 87 -9.86 8.07 2.65
CA THR A 87 -9.51 8.43 1.28
C THR A 87 -8.09 7.95 0.96
N PHE A 88 -7.97 7.17 -0.11
CA PHE A 88 -6.72 6.63 -0.62
C PHE A 88 -6.31 7.34 -1.91
N ARG A 89 -5.02 7.71 -2.00
CA ARG A 89 -4.41 8.31 -3.21
C ARG A 89 -2.96 7.85 -3.37
N PRO A 90 -2.42 7.79 -4.60
CA PRO A 90 -0.98 7.63 -4.78
C PRO A 90 -0.24 8.85 -4.24
N VAL A 91 0.87 8.61 -3.54
CA VAL A 91 1.70 9.69 -2.98
C VAL A 91 2.31 10.51 -4.10
N GLY A 92 2.16 11.84 -4.03
CA GLY A 92 2.69 12.76 -5.03
C GLY A 92 1.96 12.71 -6.38
N PHE A 93 0.78 12.09 -6.44
CA PHE A 93 -0.07 12.15 -7.63
C PHE A 93 -1.00 13.36 -7.58
N GLU A 94 -0.75 14.28 -8.49
CA GLU A 94 -1.67 15.35 -8.85
C GLU A 94 -2.41 14.94 -10.13
N GLU A 95 -3.73 15.14 -10.14
CA GLU A 95 -4.52 14.91 -11.33
C GLU A 95 -4.14 15.97 -12.37
N ASP A 96 -3.41 15.54 -13.39
CA ASP A 96 -3.02 16.38 -14.52
C ASP A 96 -3.94 16.06 -15.72
N PRO A 97 -4.78 17.03 -16.15
CA PRO A 97 -5.67 16.87 -17.28
C PRO A 97 -4.96 16.47 -18.58
N GLU A 98 -3.70 16.85 -18.78
CA GLU A 98 -2.95 16.54 -20.00
C GLU A 98 -2.64 15.04 -20.12
N VAL A 99 -2.44 14.36 -18.99
CA VAL A 99 -2.12 12.91 -18.93
C VAL A 99 -3.30 12.06 -18.47
N ALA A 100 -4.45 12.66 -18.17
CA ALA A 100 -5.68 11.98 -17.77
C ALA A 100 -6.10 10.86 -18.75
N HIS A 101 -5.84 11.06 -20.04
CA HIS A 101 -6.11 10.08 -21.10
C HIS A 101 -5.32 8.76 -20.94
N LEU A 102 -4.15 8.79 -20.28
CA LEU A 102 -3.35 7.59 -20.00
C LEU A 102 -4.06 6.65 -19.01
N TYR A 103 -4.99 7.18 -18.22
CA TYR A 103 -5.79 6.44 -17.25
C TYR A 103 -7.21 6.16 -17.76
N ALA A 104 -7.51 6.45 -19.03
CA ALA A 104 -8.85 6.22 -19.60
C ALA A 104 -9.14 4.74 -19.95
N ILE A 105 -8.14 3.87 -19.84
CA ILE A 105 -8.28 2.42 -20.06
C ILE A 105 -8.46 1.67 -18.73
N PRO A 106 -9.06 0.47 -18.74
CA PRO A 106 -9.18 -0.37 -17.55
C PRO A 106 -7.82 -0.65 -16.88
N ARG A 107 -7.74 -0.46 -15.56
CA ARG A 107 -6.51 -0.69 -14.77
C ARG A 107 -6.68 -1.88 -13.83
N GLY A 108 -6.56 -3.09 -14.38
CA GLY A 108 -6.72 -4.35 -13.65
C GLY A 108 -8.17 -4.83 -13.62
N SER A 109 -9.09 -4.03 -13.06
CA SER A 109 -10.54 -4.31 -13.11
C SER A 109 -11.22 -3.57 -14.26
N PRO A 110 -12.19 -4.18 -14.97
CA PRO A 110 -13.02 -3.49 -15.96
C PRO A 110 -13.86 -2.35 -15.36
N LEU A 111 -14.00 -2.31 -14.04
CA LEU A 111 -14.73 -1.26 -13.32
C LEU A 111 -13.81 -0.09 -12.89
N ASN A 112 -12.49 -0.26 -12.98
CA ASN A 112 -11.51 0.81 -12.68
C ASN A 112 -11.19 1.57 -13.96
N ILE A 113 -12.10 2.46 -14.35
CA ILE A 113 -11.99 3.31 -15.54
C ILE A 113 -12.13 4.77 -15.12
N GLY A 114 -11.35 5.64 -15.74
CA GLY A 114 -11.45 7.09 -15.55
C GLY A 114 -10.16 7.69 -14.99
N PRO A 115 -10.07 9.02 -15.01
CA PRO A 115 -8.82 9.72 -14.72
C PRO A 115 -8.47 9.78 -13.24
N SER A 116 -9.43 9.54 -12.34
CA SER A 116 -9.19 9.64 -10.91
C SER A 116 -8.53 8.39 -10.36
N LEU A 117 -7.46 8.61 -9.59
CA LEU A 117 -6.79 7.62 -8.75
C LEU A 117 -7.07 7.94 -7.28
N THR A 118 -8.32 8.23 -6.97
CA THR A 118 -8.79 8.46 -5.60
C THR A 118 -9.94 7.51 -5.30
N ALA A 119 -9.86 6.79 -4.19
CA ALA A 119 -10.93 5.91 -3.74
C ALA A 119 -11.20 6.12 -2.24
N ILE A 120 -12.44 5.90 -1.83
CA ILE A 120 -12.86 5.96 -0.43
C ILE A 120 -13.21 4.55 0.01
N HIS A 121 -12.57 4.10 1.08
CA HIS A 121 -12.76 2.75 1.62
C HIS A 121 -13.02 2.80 3.13
N PRO A 122 -13.75 1.82 3.69
CA PRO A 122 -13.87 1.69 5.14
C PRO A 122 -12.51 1.57 5.84
N MET A 123 -12.38 2.13 7.04
CA MET A 123 -11.17 1.96 7.89
C MET A 123 -10.96 0.50 8.27
N LEU A 124 -12.06 -0.24 8.48
CA LEU A 124 -12.05 -1.67 8.76
C LEU A 124 -12.72 -2.45 7.63
N ARG A 125 -12.13 -3.58 7.22
CA ARG A 125 -12.76 -4.52 6.29
C ARG A 125 -12.87 -5.90 6.92
N THR A 126 -13.83 -6.68 6.43
CA THR A 126 -13.94 -8.11 6.75
C THR A 126 -13.53 -8.90 5.52
N ASN A 127 -12.60 -9.83 5.68
CA ASN A 127 -12.24 -10.75 4.61
C ASN A 127 -13.45 -11.66 4.31
N PRO A 128 -13.96 -11.69 3.07
CA PRO A 128 -15.17 -12.44 2.75
C PRO A 128 -15.00 -13.97 2.83
N THR A 129 -13.76 -14.46 2.75
CA THR A 129 -13.42 -15.89 2.79
C THR A 129 -13.21 -16.39 4.22
N THR A 130 -12.47 -15.64 5.04
CA THR A 130 -12.13 -16.06 6.41
C THR A 130 -13.06 -15.49 7.49
N GLY A 131 -13.80 -14.42 7.17
CA GLY A 131 -14.59 -13.67 8.14
C GLY A 131 -13.77 -12.79 9.09
N TRP A 132 -12.44 -12.72 8.93
CA TRP A 132 -11.56 -11.97 9.81
C TRP A 132 -11.59 -10.47 9.50
N ARG A 133 -11.48 -9.65 10.54
CA ARG A 133 -11.49 -8.19 10.44
C ARG A 133 -10.06 -7.65 10.38
N THR A 134 -9.84 -6.67 9.51
CA THR A 134 -8.54 -6.06 9.27
C THR A 134 -8.65 -4.55 9.31
N VAL A 135 -7.58 -3.88 9.75
CA VAL A 135 -7.39 -2.45 9.50
C VAL A 135 -7.01 -2.28 8.02
N PHE A 136 -7.86 -1.60 7.26
CA PHE A 136 -7.64 -1.34 5.84
C PHE A 136 -7.02 0.05 5.62
N GLY A 137 -7.46 1.05 6.38
CA GLY A 137 -6.96 2.43 6.35
C GLY A 137 -5.58 2.61 6.97
N VAL A 138 -4.55 1.98 6.39
CA VAL A 138 -3.16 2.06 6.87
C VAL A 138 -2.16 2.07 5.73
N GLY A 139 -1.00 2.68 5.98
CA GLY A 139 0.07 2.81 5.00
C GLY A 139 -0.02 4.11 4.20
N HIS A 140 0.97 4.33 3.33
CA HIS A 140 1.20 5.63 2.73
C HIS A 140 0.16 6.03 1.68
N HIS A 141 -0.69 5.11 1.20
CA HIS A 141 -1.81 5.47 0.33
C HIS A 141 -3.00 6.06 1.09
N ALA A 142 -3.17 5.73 2.37
CA ALA A 142 -4.20 6.30 3.22
C ALA A 142 -3.85 7.76 3.54
N GLN A 143 -4.61 8.72 3.00
CA GLN A 143 -4.30 10.14 3.10
C GLN A 143 -5.15 10.88 4.13
N ARG A 144 -6.43 10.49 4.26
CA ARG A 144 -7.38 11.21 5.11
C ARG A 144 -8.45 10.28 5.66
N VAL A 145 -8.72 10.35 6.96
CA VAL A 145 -9.89 9.74 7.60
C VAL A 145 -11.03 10.74 7.53
N ASN A 146 -12.15 10.36 6.90
CA ASN A 146 -13.05 11.34 6.34
C ASN A 146 -13.89 12.08 7.37
N GLU A 147 -14.25 11.39 8.45
CA GLU A 147 -15.14 11.83 9.51
C GLU A 147 -14.39 12.54 10.65
N LEU A 148 -13.06 12.65 10.56
CA LEU A 148 -12.22 13.32 11.55
C LEU A 148 -11.71 14.67 11.01
N THR A 149 -11.33 15.55 11.93
CA THR A 149 -10.58 16.77 11.55
C THR A 149 -9.20 16.38 11.00
N ASP A 150 -8.60 17.25 10.19
CA ASP A 150 -7.30 16.93 9.59
C ASP A 150 -6.20 16.61 10.63
N PRO A 151 -6.09 17.32 11.78
CA PRO A 151 -5.12 16.96 12.81
C PRO A 151 -5.40 15.59 13.46
N GLU A 152 -6.67 15.23 13.67
CA GLU A 152 -7.06 13.93 14.22
C GLU A 152 -6.78 12.80 13.24
N SER A 153 -7.14 13.02 11.97
CA SER A 153 -6.87 12.09 10.86
C SER A 153 -5.36 11.80 10.76
N GLN A 154 -4.52 12.82 10.74
CA GLN A 154 -3.06 12.65 10.65
C GLN A 154 -2.49 11.87 11.85
N LYS A 155 -2.96 12.20 13.06
CA LYS A 155 -2.54 11.48 14.28
C LYS A 155 -2.97 10.02 14.26
N LEU A 156 -4.21 9.74 13.84
CA LEU A 156 -4.76 8.39 13.76
C LEU A 156 -4.00 7.54 12.73
N LEU A 157 -3.82 8.05 11.51
CA LEU A 157 -3.09 7.35 10.45
C LEU A 157 -1.62 7.10 10.81
N LYS A 158 -0.99 8.08 11.48
CA LYS A 158 0.37 7.89 12.00
C LYS A 158 0.39 6.78 13.04
N TRP A 159 -0.47 6.82 14.05
CA TRP A 159 -0.50 5.80 15.10
C TRP A 159 -0.76 4.38 14.55
N LEU A 160 -1.69 4.23 13.61
CA LEU A 160 -1.93 2.94 12.95
C LEU A 160 -0.70 2.46 12.16
N SER A 161 0.05 3.37 11.55
CA SER A 161 1.32 3.05 10.88
C SER A 161 2.41 2.71 11.89
N ASP A 162 2.46 3.39 13.03
CA ASP A 162 3.39 3.12 14.13
C ASP A 162 3.16 1.71 14.68
N LEU A 163 1.89 1.26 14.80
CA LEU A 163 1.57 -0.12 15.17
C LEU A 163 2.27 -1.13 14.25
N ILE A 164 2.35 -0.85 12.95
CA ILE A 164 3.09 -1.74 12.04
C ILE A 164 4.59 -1.63 12.29
N THR A 165 5.15 -0.42 12.31
CA THR A 165 6.61 -0.24 12.34
C THR A 165 7.25 -0.59 13.68
N GLU A 166 6.53 -0.43 14.78
CA GLU A 166 7.05 -0.60 16.15
C GLU A 166 6.79 -2.02 16.71
N ASN A 167 5.98 -2.84 16.03
CA ASN A 167 5.70 -4.21 16.43
C ASN A 167 6.28 -5.17 15.40
N HIS A 168 7.41 -5.81 15.71
CA HIS A 168 8.10 -6.68 14.76
C HIS A 168 7.51 -8.09 14.70
N ASP A 169 6.72 -8.48 15.69
CA ASP A 169 6.07 -9.79 15.80
C ASP A 169 4.90 -9.97 14.82
N LEU A 170 4.30 -8.87 14.34
CA LEU A 170 3.31 -8.91 13.25
C LEU A 170 3.94 -8.86 11.86
N GLN A 171 5.27 -8.70 11.77
CA GLN A 171 5.99 -8.58 10.52
C GLN A 171 6.65 -9.90 10.11
N LEU A 172 6.63 -10.18 8.80
CA LEU A 172 7.36 -11.28 8.18
C LEU A 172 8.36 -10.70 7.17
N ARG A 173 9.62 -11.10 7.26
CA ARG A 173 10.64 -10.76 6.25
C ARG A 173 10.87 -11.95 5.32
N MET A 174 10.49 -11.78 4.07
CA MET A 174 10.70 -12.75 2.99
C MET A 174 12.05 -12.47 2.33
N LYS A 175 13.00 -13.38 2.50
CA LYS A 175 14.24 -13.41 1.73
C LYS A 175 14.01 -14.20 0.45
N TRP A 176 14.34 -13.61 -0.69
CA TRP A 176 14.06 -14.19 -1.98
C TRP A 176 15.18 -15.10 -2.50
N GLY A 177 14.78 -16.19 -3.13
CA GLY A 177 15.56 -17.03 -4.03
C GLY A 177 15.21 -16.78 -5.50
N THR A 178 16.06 -17.28 -6.40
CA THR A 178 15.80 -17.19 -7.85
C THR A 178 14.62 -18.08 -8.21
N ASN A 179 13.64 -17.52 -8.91
CA ASN A 179 12.36 -18.10 -9.28
C ASN A 179 11.38 -18.38 -8.11
N ASP A 180 11.63 -17.81 -6.93
CA ASP A 180 10.61 -17.81 -5.88
C ASP A 180 9.36 -17.05 -6.34
N LEU A 181 8.20 -17.57 -5.93
CA LEU A 181 6.88 -16.98 -6.14
C LEU A 181 6.23 -16.79 -4.77
N ALA A 182 5.75 -15.56 -4.51
CA ALA A 182 4.76 -15.30 -3.47
C ALA A 182 3.46 -14.80 -4.09
#